data_AF-A0A7U6KLD3-F1
#
_entry.id   AF-A0A7U6KLD3-F1
#
_cell.length_a   1.000
_cell.length_b   1.000
_cell.length_c   1.000
_cell.angle_alpha   90.00
_cell.angle_beta   90.00
_cell.angle_gamma   90.00
#
_symmetry.space_group_name_H-M   'P 1'
#
loop_
_entity.id
_entity.type
_entity.pdbx_description
1 polymer ?
#
loop_
_entity_poly.entity_id
_entity_poly.type
_entity_poly.pdbx_seq_one_letter_code
_entity_poly.pdbx_strand_id
1 'polypeptide(L)'
;MDIDKLLQLMINKNGSDLFITADVAPSMKVNGKILPVGKTPLTADQTMMLVKGVMTPSQQKEFKETNECQFAISDEAQQARFRVSAFIQRDMAGMILRKIENKIPTVEGTTLAASAQRTGHEKARHYLAGRRDRHR
;
A
#
# COMPACT_ATOMS: atom_id res chain seq x y z
N MET A 1 -14.76 -16.05 2.70
CA MET A 1 -13.30 -15.86 2.81
C MET A 1 -13.08 -14.57 3.54
N ASP A 2 -12.19 -14.55 4.53
CA ASP A 2 -12.05 -13.45 5.48
C ASP A 2 -10.68 -12.76 5.28
N ILE A 3 -10.68 -11.43 5.15
CA ILE A 3 -9.48 -10.66 4.87
C ILE A 3 -8.51 -10.68 6.05
N ASP A 4 -9.02 -10.70 7.29
CA ASP A 4 -8.19 -10.70 8.50
C ASP A 4 -7.34 -11.98 8.57
N LYS A 5 -7.91 -13.12 8.17
CA LYS A 5 -7.17 -14.40 8.09
C LYS A 5 -6.07 -14.36 7.03
N LEU A 6 -6.27 -13.64 5.93
CA LEU A 6 -5.24 -13.48 4.90
C LEU A 6 -4.10 -12.58 5.37
N LEU A 7 -4.43 -11.50 6.09
CA LEU A 7 -3.44 -10.60 6.69
C LEU A 7 -2.61 -11.33 7.75
N GLN A 8 -3.25 -12.10 8.63
CA GLN A 8 -2.55 -12.95 9.60
C GLN A 8 -1.64 -13.96 8.91
N LEU A 9 -2.12 -14.62 7.86
CA LEU A 9 -1.31 -15.54 7.06
C LEU A 9 -0.12 -14.82 6.41
N MET A 10 -0.30 -13.59 5.96
CA MET A 10 0.74 -12.77 5.36
C MET A 10 1.85 -12.46 6.35
N ILE A 11 1.51 -12.13 7.58
CA ILE A 11 2.47 -11.89 8.67
C ILE A 11 3.21 -13.19 8.99
N ASN A 12 2.48 -14.28 9.20
CA ASN A 12 3.05 -15.59 9.56
C ASN A 12 4.01 -16.14 8.51
N LYS A 13 3.75 -15.87 7.23
CA LYS A 13 4.62 -16.29 6.12
C LYS A 13 5.69 -15.25 5.75
N ASN A 14 5.78 -14.15 6.50
CA ASN A 14 6.62 -13.01 6.19
C ASN A 14 6.48 -12.52 4.73
N GLY A 15 5.24 -12.47 4.25
CA GLY A 15 4.89 -11.99 2.92
C GLY A 15 5.04 -10.47 2.80
N SER A 16 5.44 -10.00 1.62
CA SER A 16 5.62 -8.57 1.32
C SER A 16 4.37 -7.93 0.72
N ASP A 17 3.67 -8.67 -0.14
CA ASP A 17 2.47 -8.20 -0.86
C ASP A 17 1.40 -9.30 -0.87
N LEU A 18 0.13 -8.91 -0.72
CA LEU A 18 -1.06 -9.74 -0.90
C LEU A 18 -1.87 -9.18 -2.06
N PHE A 19 -2.25 -10.05 -2.99
CA PHE A 19 -2.97 -9.73 -4.22
C PHE A 19 -4.37 -10.33 -4.17
N ILE A 20 -5.37 -9.48 -4.34
CA ILE A 20 -6.79 -9.85 -4.39
C ILE A 20 -7.34 -9.35 -5.73
N THR A 21 -7.62 -10.27 -6.64
CA THR A 21 -8.16 -9.99 -7.97
C THR A 21 -9.10 -11.12 -8.39
N ALA A 22 -10.05 -10.81 -9.28
CA ALA A 22 -11.04 -11.78 -9.74
C ALA A 22 -10.40 -12.81 -10.68
N ASP A 23 -11.07 -13.95 -10.85
CA ASP A 23 -10.69 -15.09 -11.70
C ASP A 23 -9.39 -15.80 -11.33
N VAL A 24 -8.76 -15.40 -10.23
CA VAL A 24 -7.56 -16.05 -9.69
C VAL A 24 -7.66 -16.27 -8.20
N ALA A 25 -6.94 -17.27 -7.70
CA ALA A 25 -6.84 -17.49 -6.27
C ALA A 25 -6.05 -16.35 -5.62
N PRO A 26 -6.40 -15.92 -4.40
CA PRO A 26 -5.65 -14.94 -3.64
C PRO A 26 -4.20 -15.37 -3.54
N SER A 27 -3.29 -14.44 -3.80
CA SER A 27 -1.88 -14.74 -3.99
C SER A 27 -1.03 -13.82 -3.13
N MET A 28 0.14 -14.30 -2.72
CA MET A 28 1.02 -13.59 -1.82
C MET A 28 2.45 -13.65 -2.33
N LYS A 29 3.16 -12.54 -2.26
CA LYS A 29 4.59 -12.51 -2.53
C LYS A 29 5.35 -12.83 -1.26
N VAL A 30 6.08 -13.95 -1.27
CA VAL A 30 6.94 -14.41 -0.17
C VAL A 30 8.33 -14.63 -0.74
N ASN A 31 9.35 -14.00 -0.15
CA ASN A 31 10.75 -14.11 -0.60
C ASN A 31 10.94 -13.89 -2.10
N GLY A 32 10.26 -12.87 -2.66
CA GLY A 32 10.34 -12.51 -4.07
C GLY A 32 9.44 -13.32 -5.01
N LYS A 33 8.84 -14.43 -4.56
CA LYS A 33 7.98 -15.31 -5.38
C LYS A 33 6.51 -15.11 -5.05
N ILE A 34 5.66 -15.04 -6.08
CA ILE A 34 4.20 -14.97 -5.92
C ILE A 34 3.66 -16.40 -5.85
N LEU A 35 2.95 -16.71 -4.78
CA LEU A 35 2.38 -18.03 -4.51
C LEU A 35 0.88 -17.90 -4.16
N PRO A 36 0.00 -18.76 -4.69
CA PRO A 36 -1.40 -18.78 -4.27
C PRO A 36 -1.51 -19.20 -2.80
N VAL A 37 -2.40 -18.53 -2.07
CA VAL A 37 -2.73 -18.82 -0.67
C VAL A 37 -4.16 -19.31 -0.46
N GLY A 38 -4.99 -19.26 -1.52
CA GLY A 38 -6.29 -19.91 -1.60
C GLY A 38 -6.30 -21.08 -2.57
N LYS A 39 -7.36 -21.89 -2.53
CA LYS A 39 -7.56 -23.03 -3.45
C LYS A 39 -8.46 -22.68 -4.63
N THR A 40 -9.35 -21.70 -4.46
CA THR A 40 -10.38 -21.36 -5.43
C THR A 40 -10.14 -19.96 -5.99
N PRO A 41 -10.34 -19.75 -7.30
CA PRO A 41 -10.46 -18.43 -7.88
C PRO A 41 -11.52 -17.59 -7.16
N LEU A 42 -11.28 -16.29 -7.02
CA LEU A 42 -12.29 -15.36 -6.54
C LEU A 42 -13.21 -14.93 -7.67
N THR A 43 -14.50 -14.82 -7.38
CA THR A 43 -15.46 -14.17 -8.29
C THR A 43 -15.39 -12.64 -8.17
N ALA A 44 -15.91 -11.91 -9.15
CA ALA A 44 -16.01 -10.45 -9.11
C ALA A 44 -16.79 -9.94 -7.87
N ASP A 45 -17.86 -10.63 -7.46
CA ASP A 45 -18.62 -10.28 -6.27
C ASP A 45 -17.79 -10.49 -5.00
N GLN A 46 -17.02 -11.59 -4.93
CA GLN A 46 -16.16 -11.88 -3.79
C GLN A 46 -15.05 -10.84 -3.65
N THR A 47 -14.42 -10.42 -4.75
CA THR A 47 -13.40 -9.37 -4.68
C THR A 47 -14.00 -8.03 -4.29
N MET A 48 -15.17 -7.68 -4.83
CA MET A 48 -15.88 -6.45 -4.44
C MET A 48 -16.21 -6.43 -2.94
N MET A 49 -16.69 -7.57 -2.40
CA MET A 49 -16.95 -7.71 -0.96
C MET A 49 -15.67 -7.54 -0.12
N LEU A 50 -14.56 -8.17 -0.53
CA LEU A 50 -13.28 -8.06 0.18
C LEU A 50 -12.72 -6.62 0.14
N VAL A 51 -12.77 -5.97 -1.03
CA VAL A 51 -12.28 -4.60 -1.22
C VAL A 51 -13.08 -3.61 -0.37
N LYS A 52 -14.41 -3.70 -0.38
CA LYS A 52 -15.27 -2.81 0.43
C LYS A 52 -15.16 -3.11 1.93
N GLY A 53 -14.93 -4.37 2.30
CA GLY A 53 -14.83 -4.81 3.69
C GLY A 53 -13.68 -4.16 4.47
N VAL A 54 -12.63 -3.73 3.79
CA VAL A 54 -11.48 -3.02 4.41
C VAL A 54 -11.59 -1.50 4.36
N MET A 55 -12.67 -0.96 3.78
CA MET A 55 -12.85 0.48 3.57
C MET A 55 -13.84 1.08 4.58
N THR A 56 -13.51 2.29 5.06
CA THR A 56 -14.47 3.17 5.73
C THR A 56 -15.53 3.69 4.75
N PRO A 57 -16.69 4.19 5.23
CA PRO A 57 -17.72 4.74 4.35
C PRO A 57 -17.22 5.86 3.42
N SER A 58 -16.29 6.71 3.89
CA SER A 58 -15.69 7.77 3.07
C SER A 58 -14.82 7.20 1.94
N GLN A 59 -14.02 6.18 2.24
CA GLN A 59 -13.19 5.50 1.24
C GLN A 59 -14.04 4.72 0.23
N GLN A 60 -15.13 4.09 0.65
CA GLN A 60 -16.07 3.44 -0.27
C GLN A 60 -16.71 4.44 -1.23
N LYS A 61 -17.02 5.65 -0.75
CA LYS A 61 -17.54 6.74 -1.59
C LYS A 61 -16.50 7.18 -2.60
N GLU A 62 -15.27 7.47 -2.16
CA GLU A 62 -14.15 7.82 -3.04
C GLU A 62 -13.94 6.74 -4.10
N PHE A 63 -13.79 5.49 -3.69
CA PHE A 63 -13.60 4.36 -4.59
C PHE A 63 -14.71 4.22 -5.64
N LYS A 64 -15.98 4.48 -5.25
CA LYS A 64 -17.12 4.45 -6.18
C LYS A 64 -17.06 5.59 -7.21
N GLU A 65 -16.52 6.74 -6.84
CA GLU A 65 -16.46 7.93 -7.70
C GLU A 65 -15.24 7.92 -8.63
N THR A 66 -14.10 7.42 -8.15
CA THR A 66 -12.81 7.50 -8.86
C THR A 66 -12.34 6.15 -9.44
N ASN A 67 -12.97 5.03 -9.06
CA ASN A 67 -12.53 3.66 -9.33
C ASN A 67 -11.17 3.28 -8.69
N GLU A 68 -10.64 4.10 -7.79
CA GLU A 68 -9.41 3.82 -7.05
C GLU A 68 -9.45 4.41 -5.64
N CYS A 69 -8.78 3.77 -4.68
CA CYS A 69 -8.64 4.34 -3.33
C CYS A 69 -7.40 3.78 -2.64
N GLN A 70 -6.65 4.67 -1.98
CA GLN A 70 -5.33 4.41 -1.45
C GLN A 70 -5.34 4.80 0.02
N PHE A 71 -5.14 3.82 0.88
CA PHE A 71 -5.24 4.01 2.32
C PHE A 71 -4.32 3.05 3.06
N ALA A 72 -4.33 3.13 4.38
CA ALA A 72 -3.63 2.18 5.23
C ALA A 72 -4.60 1.57 6.24
N ILE A 73 -4.38 0.30 6.56
CA ILE A 73 -5.05 -0.40 7.65
C ILE A 73 -4.00 -0.78 8.70
N SER A 74 -4.42 -0.79 9.96
CA SER A 74 -3.60 -1.20 11.09
C SER A 74 -4.27 -2.41 11.73
N ASP A 75 -3.51 -3.49 11.88
CA ASP A 75 -3.88 -4.66 12.69
C ASP A 75 -3.19 -4.50 14.04
N GLU A 76 -3.93 -4.02 15.03
CA GLU A 76 -3.42 -3.80 16.40
C GLU A 76 -3.04 -5.12 17.08
N ALA A 77 -3.79 -6.19 16.82
CA ALA A 77 -3.56 -7.50 17.42
C ALA A 77 -2.22 -8.09 16.98
N GLN A 78 -1.81 -7.84 15.73
CA GLN A 78 -0.55 -8.32 15.17
C GLN A 78 0.54 -7.24 15.08
N GLN A 79 0.28 -6.03 15.60
CA GLN A 79 1.17 -4.86 15.51
C GLN A 79 1.67 -4.59 14.08
N ALA A 80 0.82 -4.82 13.08
CA ALA A 80 1.17 -4.74 11.67
C ALA A 80 0.38 -3.62 10.98
N ARG A 81 0.98 -3.01 9.97
CA ARG A 81 0.33 -1.99 9.13
C ARG A 81 0.46 -2.37 7.68
N PHE A 82 -0.58 -2.10 6.92
CA PHE A 82 -0.62 -2.41 5.48
C PHE A 82 -1.04 -1.20 4.70
N ARG A 83 -0.31 -0.89 3.63
CA ARG A 83 -0.77 0.06 2.61
C ARG A 83 -1.63 -0.69 1.60
N VAL A 84 -2.83 -0.20 1.38
CA VAL A 84 -3.81 -0.77 0.45
C VAL A 84 -3.90 0.12 -0.77
N SER A 85 -3.88 -0.51 -1.94
CA SER A 85 -4.22 0.12 -3.21
C SER A 85 -5.37 -0.65 -3.81
N ALA A 86 -6.58 -0.10 -3.72
CA ALA A 86 -7.79 -0.65 -4.31
C ALA A 86 -8.06 0.01 -5.66
N PHE A 87 -8.54 -0.78 -6.63
CA PHE A 87 -8.81 -0.33 -7.99
C PHE A 87 -9.90 -1.17 -8.66
N ILE A 88 -10.50 -0.63 -9.74
CA ILE A 88 -11.29 -1.39 -10.70
C ILE A 88 -10.43 -1.67 -11.94
N GLN A 89 -10.41 -2.92 -12.40
CA GLN A 89 -9.75 -3.33 -13.64
C GLN A 89 -10.67 -4.28 -14.41
N ARG A 90 -10.97 -3.93 -15.67
CA ARG A 90 -11.92 -4.69 -16.52
C ARG A 90 -13.26 -4.92 -15.79
N ASP A 91 -13.82 -3.84 -15.23
CA ASP A 91 -15.07 -3.83 -14.45
C ASP A 91 -15.07 -4.71 -13.19
N MET A 92 -13.90 -5.20 -12.76
CA MET A 92 -13.75 -6.03 -11.57
C MET A 92 -12.91 -5.33 -10.52
N ALA A 93 -13.37 -5.38 -9.26
CA ALA A 93 -12.62 -4.84 -8.14
C ALA A 93 -11.40 -5.71 -7.83
N GLY A 94 -10.30 -5.04 -7.48
CA GLY A 94 -9.08 -5.65 -6.99
C GLY A 94 -8.40 -4.77 -5.94
N MET A 95 -7.50 -5.37 -5.18
CA MET A 95 -6.61 -4.63 -4.29
C MET A 95 -5.26 -5.33 -4.12
N ILE A 96 -4.25 -4.51 -3.85
CA ILE A 96 -2.93 -4.96 -3.41
C ILE A 96 -2.68 -4.40 -2.02
N LEU A 97 -2.31 -5.28 -1.09
CA LEU A 97 -1.95 -4.92 0.27
C LEU A 97 -0.46 -5.16 0.46
N ARG A 98 0.28 -4.14 0.86
CA ARG A 98 1.72 -4.22 1.13
C ARG A 98 1.98 -4.04 2.62
N LYS A 99 2.69 -4.99 3.24
CA LYS A 99 3.12 -4.86 4.63
C LYS A 99 4.11 -3.68 4.76
N ILE A 100 3.87 -2.80 5.72
CA ILE A 100 4.75 -1.70 6.08
C ILE A 100 5.71 -2.24 7.14
N GLU A 101 7.02 -2.17 6.87
CA GLU A 101 8.02 -2.58 7.86
C GLU A 101 8.13 -1.51 8.95
N ASN A 102 7.86 -1.91 10.20
CA ASN A 102 7.93 -1.01 11.36
C ASN A 102 9.38 -0.78 11.84
N LYS A 103 10.33 -1.64 11.46
CA LYS A 103 11.75 -1.45 11.75
C LYS A 103 12.40 -0.68 10.61
N ILE A 104 12.77 0.57 10.90
CA ILE A 104 13.69 1.33 10.04
C ILE A 104 15.02 0.55 10.04
N PRO A 105 15.54 0.10 8.89
CA PRO A 105 16.85 -0.52 8.82
C PRO A 105 17.87 0.46 9.42
N THR A 106 18.63 0.02 10.42
CA THR A 106 19.78 0.77 10.89
C THR A 106 20.76 0.96 9.73
N VAL A 107 21.36 2.15 9.65
CA VAL A 107 22.19 2.62 8.53
C VAL A 107 23.37 1.68 8.21
N GLU A 108 23.72 0.77 9.13
CA GLU A 108 24.81 -0.19 9.03
C GLU A 108 24.64 -1.27 7.94
N GLY A 109 23.44 -1.41 7.35
CA GLY A 109 23.16 -2.41 6.31
C GLY A 109 22.81 -1.86 4.93
N THR A 110 22.83 -0.54 4.73
CA THR A 110 22.35 0.08 3.49
C THR A 110 23.47 0.89 2.84
N THR A 111 23.94 0.47 1.68
CA THR A 111 24.95 1.16 0.85
C THR A 111 24.50 2.56 0.36
N LEU A 112 23.33 3.03 0.78
CA LEU A 112 22.78 4.37 0.53
C LEU A 112 23.43 5.47 1.39
N ALA A 113 24.37 5.14 2.29
CA ALA A 113 25.00 6.11 3.19
C ALA A 113 25.98 7.11 2.53
N ALA A 114 26.29 7.00 1.24
CA ALA A 114 27.28 7.90 0.62
C ALA A 114 26.71 9.14 -0.09
N SER A 115 25.43 9.16 -0.48
CA SER A 115 24.89 10.24 -1.33
C SER A 115 23.84 11.14 -0.67
N ALA A 116 23.17 10.70 0.40
CA ALA A 116 22.09 11.46 1.02
C ALA A 116 22.56 12.59 1.97
N GLN A 117 23.83 12.61 2.38
CA GLN A 117 24.33 13.57 3.38
C GLN A 117 24.76 14.93 2.80
N ARG A 118 24.66 15.18 1.48
CA ARG A 118 25.14 16.45 0.87
C ARG A 118 24.07 17.47 0.48
N THR A 119 22.78 17.22 0.72
CA THR A 119 21.72 18.12 0.20
C THR A 119 20.87 18.79 1.29
N GLY A 120 21.37 18.85 2.52
CA GLY A 120 20.59 19.33 3.68
C GLY A 120 21.02 20.65 4.31
N HIS A 121 22.03 21.37 3.80
CA HIS A 121 22.60 22.50 4.54
C HIS A 121 23.10 23.68 3.70
N GLU A 122 22.36 24.08 2.66
CA GLU A 122 22.43 25.46 2.15
C GLU A 122 21.26 25.72 1.20
N LYS A 123 20.25 26.48 1.67
CA LYS A 123 19.28 27.28 0.87
C LYS A 123 18.05 27.75 1.66
N ALA A 124 18.04 27.61 2.99
CA ALA A 124 17.10 28.32 3.84
C ALA A 124 17.62 29.74 4.16
N ARG A 125 17.66 30.66 3.17
CA ARG A 125 17.78 32.11 3.44
C ARG A 125 17.55 33.09 2.28
N HIS A 126 17.20 32.65 1.07
CA HIS A 126 17.21 33.56 -0.10
C HIS A 126 15.91 33.64 -0.92
N TYR A 127 14.74 33.39 -0.32
CA TYR A 127 13.46 33.44 -1.07
C TYR A 127 12.37 34.37 -0.51
N LEU A 128 12.70 35.27 0.43
CA LEU A 128 11.75 36.27 0.96
C LEU A 128 12.15 37.74 0.72
N ALA A 129 13.14 38.02 -0.14
CA ALA A 129 13.49 39.38 -0.54
C ALA A 129 13.70 39.45 -2.05
N GLY A 130 12.66 39.76 -2.83
CA GLY A 130 12.82 39.88 -4.27
C GLY A 130 11.59 40.15 -5.13
N ARG A 131 10.43 40.50 -4.55
CA ARG A 131 9.31 41.08 -5.31
C ARG A 131 9.11 42.53 -4.94
N ARG A 132 9.97 43.39 -5.47
CA ARG A 132 9.69 44.79 -5.73
C ARG A 132 10.52 45.24 -6.93
N ASP A 133 9.83 45.86 -7.87
CA ASP A 133 10.33 46.64 -9.01
C ASP A 133 11.04 45.90 -10.15
N ARG A 134 10.33 45.77 -11.29
CA ARG A 134 10.52 46.65 -12.45
C ARG A 134 9.76 46.16 -13.68
N HIS A 135 8.86 47.00 -14.17
CA HIS A 135 8.74 47.52 -15.54
C HIS A 135 7.27 47.92 -15.77
N ARG A 136 7.01 49.23 -15.81
CA ARG A 136 6.78 50.00 -17.04
C ARG A 136 5.41 49.73 -17.63
#